data_AF-A0A9Q0UAM0-F1
#
_entry.id   AF-A0A9Q0UAM0-F1
#
_cell.length_a   1.000
_cell.length_b   1.000
_cell.length_c   1.000
_cell.angle_alpha   90.00
_cell.angle_beta   90.00
_cell.angle_gamma   90.00
#
_symmetry.space_group_name_H-M   'P 1'
#
loop_
_entity.id
_entity.type
_entity.pdbx_description
1 polymer ?
#
loop_
_entity_poly.entity_id
_entity_poly.type
_entity_poly.pdbx_seq_one_letter_code
_entity_poly.pdbx_strand_id
1 'polypeptide(L)'
;MNSELRELPAVELSTLPLILKTVSESGIADQMRLADLILNDQDFFPKLMDVFRICEDLENIDGLHMLFKIVRGIILFNSPQIFEKIFGDELIMDVIGSLECKFS
;
A
#
# COMPACT_ATOMS: atom_id res chain seq x y z
N MET A 1 -4.71 -22.69 -10.24
CA MET A 1 -5.18 -22.92 -8.85
C MET A 1 -4.27 -22.10 -7.97
N ASN A 2 -4.64 -20.98 -7.36
CA ASN A 2 -5.91 -20.47 -6.87
C ASN A 2 -5.93 -18.95 -7.07
N SER A 3 -6.82 -18.41 -7.88
CA SER A 3 -7.12 -16.97 -7.86
C SER A 3 -8.06 -16.69 -6.69
N GLU A 4 -7.50 -16.72 -5.48
CA GLU A 4 -8.20 -16.41 -4.22
C GLU A 4 -8.15 -14.92 -3.85
N LEU A 5 -7.62 -14.08 -4.73
CA LEU A 5 -7.74 -12.62 -4.62
C LEU A 5 -9.16 -12.19 -5.00
N ARG A 6 -10.11 -12.44 -4.09
CA ARG A 6 -11.47 -11.91 -4.19
C ARG A 6 -11.57 -10.53 -3.55
N GLU A 7 -10.83 -10.29 -2.46
CA GLU A 7 -10.89 -9.07 -1.66
C GLU A 7 -9.50 -8.75 -1.08
N LEU A 8 -9.23 -7.46 -0.84
CA LEU A 8 -8.07 -7.01 -0.08
C LEU A 8 -8.37 -7.16 1.42
N PRO A 9 -7.39 -7.56 2.24
CA PRO A 9 -7.55 -7.49 3.69
C PRO A 9 -7.73 -6.03 4.14
N ALA A 10 -8.43 -5.84 5.26
CA ALA A 10 -8.59 -4.51 5.86
C ALA A 10 -7.23 -3.85 6.10
N VAL A 11 -7.13 -2.54 5.93
CA VAL A 11 -5.87 -1.79 6.12
C VAL A 11 -5.69 -1.44 7.60
N GLU A 12 -4.94 -2.28 8.32
CA GLU A 12 -4.69 -2.17 9.75
C GLU A 12 -3.26 -2.65 10.09
N LEU A 13 -2.72 -2.26 11.25
CA LEU A 13 -1.40 -2.71 11.71
C LEU A 13 -1.27 -4.25 11.76
N SER A 14 -2.34 -4.92 12.19
CA SER A 14 -2.39 -6.39 12.33
C SER A 14 -2.36 -7.12 10.99
N THR A 15 -2.81 -6.46 9.91
CA THR A 15 -2.96 -7.03 8.58
C THR A 15 -1.90 -6.55 7.59
N LEU A 16 -1.06 -5.56 7.95
CA LEU A 16 0.07 -5.10 7.14
C LEU A 16 0.94 -6.24 6.59
N PRO A 17 1.31 -7.29 7.37
CA PRO A 17 2.10 -8.39 6.83
C PRO A 17 1.39 -9.14 5.68
N LEU A 18 0.06 -9.25 5.77
CA LEU A 18 -0.75 -9.91 4.75
C LEU A 18 -0.89 -9.04 3.50
N ILE A 19 -1.10 -7.73 3.65
CA ILE A 19 -1.11 -6.77 2.54
C ILE A 19 0.24 -6.81 1.81
N LEU A 20 1.33 -6.74 2.58
CA LEU A 20 2.69 -6.79 2.04
C LEU A 20 2.94 -8.07 1.24
N LYS A 21 2.52 -9.22 1.78
CA LYS A 21 2.62 -10.51 1.11
C LYS A 21 1.85 -10.50 -0.21
N THR A 22 0.59 -10.05 -0.18
CA THR A 22 -0.26 -9.96 -1.37
C THR A 22 0.34 -9.07 -2.45
N VAL A 23 0.88 -7.91 -2.08
CA VAL A 23 1.52 -6.99 -3.05
C VAL A 23 2.83 -7.57 -3.58
N SER A 24 3.67 -8.15 -2.71
CA SER A 24 5.02 -8.60 -3.07
C SER A 24 5.07 -9.92 -3.82
N GLU A 25 4.16 -10.84 -3.54
CA GLU A 25 4.11 -12.17 -4.17
C GLU A 25 3.19 -12.21 -5.40
N SER A 26 2.56 -11.09 -5.76
CA SER A 26 1.67 -11.00 -6.93
C SER A 26 2.43 -11.14 -8.25
N GLY A 27 2.01 -12.10 -9.07
CA GLY A 27 2.43 -12.18 -10.47
C GLY A 27 1.75 -11.10 -11.33
N ILE A 28 2.26 -10.86 -12.54
CA ILE A 28 1.79 -9.78 -13.44
C ILE A 28 0.26 -9.79 -13.63
N ALA A 29 -0.35 -10.97 -13.79
CA ALA A 29 -1.80 -11.09 -13.98
C ALA A 29 -2.60 -10.72 -12.72
N ASP A 30 -2.04 -10.96 -11.53
CA ASP A 30 -2.67 -10.62 -10.25
C ASP A 30 -2.45 -9.15 -9.89
N GLN A 31 -1.36 -8.53 -10.35
CA GLN A 31 -1.11 -7.09 -10.16
C GLN A 31 -2.20 -6.22 -10.80
N MET A 32 -2.66 -6.55 -12.00
CA MET A 32 -3.78 -5.83 -12.64
C MET A 32 -5.06 -5.91 -11.80
N ARG A 33 -5.38 -7.11 -11.29
CA ARG A 33 -6.56 -7.32 -10.44
C ARG A 33 -6.44 -6.60 -9.09
N LEU A 34 -5.24 -6.61 -8.49
CA LEU A 34 -4.97 -5.88 -7.26
C LEU A 34 -5.08 -4.38 -7.47
N ALA A 35 -4.58 -3.86 -8.59
CA ALA A 35 -4.74 -2.45 -8.94
C ALA A 35 -6.23 -2.09 -9.04
N ASP A 36 -7.04 -2.91 -9.71
CA ASP A 36 -8.49 -2.69 -9.79
C ASP A 36 -9.15 -2.72 -8.39
N LEU A 37 -8.78 -3.67 -7.53
CA LEU A 37 -9.32 -3.75 -6.16
C LEU A 37 -8.93 -2.52 -5.33
N ILE A 38 -7.67 -2.07 -5.40
CA ILE A 38 -7.18 -0.88 -4.70
C ILE A 38 -7.91 0.37 -5.21
N LEU A 39 -8.13 0.49 -6.52
CA LEU A 39 -8.78 1.66 -7.12
C LEU A 39 -10.28 1.72 -6.82
N ASN A 40 -10.94 0.56 -6.64
CA ASN A 40 -12.34 0.49 -6.26
C ASN A 40 -12.57 0.79 -4.76
N ASP A 41 -11.58 0.56 -3.91
CA ASP A 41 -11.62 0.92 -2.49
C ASP A 41 -11.07 2.34 -2.28
N GLN A 42 -11.98 3.33 -2.22
CA GLN A 42 -11.60 4.74 -2.05
C GLN A 42 -10.91 5.03 -0.71
N ASP A 43 -11.12 4.19 0.30
CA ASP A 43 -10.55 4.37 1.63
C ASP A 43 -9.19 3.69 1.78
N PHE A 44 -8.77 2.85 0.81
CA PHE A 44 -7.54 2.07 0.93
C PHE A 44 -6.32 2.94 1.21
N PHE A 45 -6.08 3.95 0.38
CA PHE A 45 -4.95 4.86 0.54
C PHE A 45 -5.07 5.75 1.79
N PRO A 46 -6.20 6.43 2.05
CA PRO A 46 -6.40 7.17 3.31
C PRO A 46 -6.09 6.34 4.56
N LYS A 47 -6.64 5.12 4.66
CA LYS A 47 -6.38 4.21 5.78
C LYS A 47 -4.92 3.78 5.84
N LEU A 48 -4.28 3.54 4.69
CA LEU A 48 -2.87 3.19 4.65
C LEU A 48 -1.99 4.33 5.18
N MET A 49 -2.33 5.58 4.85
CA MET A 49 -1.63 6.75 5.37
C MET A 49 -1.95 7.00 6.86
N ASP A 50 -3.16 6.70 7.33
CA ASP A 50 -3.47 6.73 8.76
C ASP A 50 -2.61 5.73 9.55
N VAL A 51 -2.47 4.51 9.04
CA VAL A 51 -1.60 3.49 9.65
C VAL A 51 -0.14 3.94 9.62
N PHE A 52 0.29 4.62 8.56
CA PHE A 52 1.63 5.22 8.50
C PHE A 52 1.87 6.25 9.60
N ARG A 53 0.97 7.22 9.75
CA ARG A 53 1.04 8.22 10.82
C ARG A 53 1.08 7.57 12.21
N ILE A 54 0.24 6.56 12.46
CA ILE A 54 0.24 5.80 13.72
C ILE A 54 1.59 5.09 13.94
N CYS A 55 2.17 4.50 12.89
CA CYS A 55 3.49 3.89 12.98
C CYS A 55 4.59 4.90 13.31
N GLU A 56 4.54 6.10 12.71
CA GLU A 56 5.47 7.19 13.02
C GLU A 56 5.34 7.65 14.47
N ASP A 57 4.11 7.91 14.93
CA ASP A 57 3.82 8.35 16.30
C ASP A 57 4.27 7.34 17.37
N LEU A 58 4.21 6.04 17.04
CA LEU A 58 4.63 4.95 17.91
C LEU A 58 6.10 4.55 17.75
N GLU A 59 6.87 5.22 16.88
CA GLU A 59 8.24 4.82 16.49
C GLU A 59 8.34 3.34 16.07
N ASN A 60 7.27 2.82 15.43
CA ASN A 60 7.18 1.41 15.01
C ASN A 60 7.91 1.19 13.68
N ILE A 61 9.22 1.02 13.76
CA ILE A 61 10.12 0.86 12.60
C ILE A 61 9.72 -0.32 11.70
N ASP A 62 9.31 -1.46 12.29
CA ASP A 62 8.89 -2.62 11.50
C ASP A 62 7.64 -2.31 10.68
N GLY A 63 6.68 -1.59 11.27
CA GLY A 63 5.49 -1.09 10.60
C GLY A 63 5.83 -0.16 9.44
N LEU A 64 6.68 0.84 9.69
CA LEU A 64 7.15 1.78 8.67
C LEU A 64 7.86 1.07 7.50
N HIS A 65 8.71 0.08 7.79
CA HIS A 65 9.36 -0.72 6.77
C HIS A 65 8.38 -1.57 5.95
N MET A 66 7.32 -2.10 6.57
CA MET A 66 6.26 -2.82 5.83
C MET A 66 5.49 -1.89 4.92
N LEU A 67 5.10 -0.71 5.42
CA LEU A 67 4.40 0.33 4.65
C LEU A 67 5.22 0.81 3.46
N PHE A 68 6.50 1.10 3.67
CA PHE A 68 7.45 1.43 2.59
C PHE A 68 7.42 0.37 1.48
N LYS A 69 7.50 -0.91 1.84
CA LYS A 69 7.50 -2.01 0.86
C LYS A 69 6.15 -2.14 0.16
N ILE A 70 5.03 -1.93 0.86
CA ILE A 70 3.68 -1.95 0.28
C ILE A 70 3.54 -0.82 -0.75
N VAL A 71 3.81 0.43 -0.36
CA VAL A 71 3.68 1.61 -1.24
C VAL A 71 4.59 1.47 -2.45
N ARG A 72 5.86 1.06 -2.23
CA ARG A 72 6.79 0.77 -3.33
C ARG A 72 6.29 -0.33 -4.26
N GLY A 73 5.72 -1.41 -3.72
CA GLY A 73 5.17 -2.50 -4.51
C GLY A 73 3.98 -2.06 -5.38
N ILE A 74 3.08 -1.25 -4.82
CA ILE A 74 1.93 -0.68 -5.54
C ILE A 74 2.40 0.25 -6.66
N ILE A 75 3.41 1.10 -6.44
CA ILE A 75 4.01 1.95 -7.48
C ILE A 75 4.56 1.10 -8.63
N LEU A 76 5.18 -0.04 -8.31
CA LEU A 76 5.73 -0.96 -9.30
C LEU A 76 4.67 -1.69 -10.14
N PHE A 77 3.38 -1.64 -9.78
CA PHE A 77 2.31 -2.11 -10.66
C PHE A 77 2.22 -1.28 -11.95
N ASN A 78 2.81 -0.08 -11.97
CA ASN A 78 2.91 0.77 -13.15
C ASN A 78 1.55 1.10 -13.80
N SER A 79 0.52 1.28 -12.96
CA SER A 79 -0.83 1.65 -13.39
C SER A 79 -0.98 3.18 -13.39
N PRO A 80 -1.33 3.82 -14.53
CA PRO A 80 -1.55 5.25 -14.59
C PRO A 80 -2.63 5.76 -13.62
N GLN A 81 -3.68 4.98 -13.41
CA GLN A 81 -4.78 5.33 -12.49
C GLN A 81 -4.33 5.32 -11.02
N ILE A 82 -3.43 4.40 -10.67
CA ILE A 82 -2.79 4.41 -9.34
C ILE A 82 -1.95 5.66 -9.19
N PHE A 83 -1.17 6.01 -10.21
CA PHE A 83 -0.34 7.23 -10.20
C PHE A 83 -1.18 8.50 -10.03
N GLU A 84 -2.30 8.63 -10.73
CA GLU A 84 -3.23 9.75 -10.54
C GLU A 84 -3.73 9.84 -9.09
N LYS A 85 -4.03 8.71 -8.44
CA LYS A 85 -4.51 8.67 -7.06
C LYS A 85 -3.41 9.06 -6.07
N ILE A 86 -2.21 8.47 -6.17
CA ILE A 86 -1.11 8.75 -5.22
C ILE A 86 -0.50 10.14 -5.42
N PHE A 87 -0.55 10.70 -6.62
CA PHE A 87 -0.09 12.07 -6.91
C PHE A 87 -1.17 13.12 -6.68
N GLY A 88 -2.35 12.74 -6.18
CA GLY A 88 -3.35 13.69 -5.72
C GLY A 88 -2.86 14.46 -4.50
N ASP A 89 -3.26 15.73 -4.39
CA ASP A 89 -2.82 16.69 -3.35
C ASP A 89 -3.00 16.15 -1.92
N GLU A 90 -4.00 15.30 -1.69
CA GLU A 90 -4.32 14.72 -0.39
C GLU A 90 -3.36 13.60 0.05
N LEU A 91 -2.77 12.86 -0.89
CA LEU A 91 -1.98 11.66 -0.61
C LEU A 91 -0.49 11.84 -0.90
N ILE A 92 -0.13 12.77 -1.79
CA ILE A 92 1.24 12.87 -2.31
C ILE A 92 2.29 13.10 -1.23
N MET A 93 1.99 13.91 -0.21
CA MET A 93 2.94 14.21 0.87
C MET A 93 3.14 13.00 1.79
N ASP A 94 2.07 12.32 2.19
CA ASP A 94 2.13 11.12 3.03
C ASP A 94 2.82 9.97 2.28
N VAL A 95 2.55 9.83 0.97
CA VAL A 95 3.20 8.85 0.10
C VAL A 95 4.70 9.12 0.02
N ILE A 96 5.13 10.38 -0.17
CA ILE A 96 6.55 10.74 -0.16
C ILE A 96 7.18 10.40 1.20
N GLY A 97 6.53 10.77 2.31
CA GLY A 97 7.00 10.44 3.67
C GLY A 97 7.22 8.94 3.86
N SER A 98 6.25 8.12 3.43
CA SER A 98 6.36 6.66 3.50
C SER A 98 7.52 6.08 2.67
N LEU A 99 7.96 6.79 1.62
CA LEU A 99 9.09 6.41 0.77
C LEU A 99 10.45 6.92 1.30
N GLU A 100 10.45 7.95 2.14
CA GLU A 100 11.64 8.50 2.79
C GLU A 100 12.16 7.63 3.96
N CYS A 101 11.33 6.74 4.53
CA CYS A 101 11.72 5.77 5.57
C CYS A 101 12.90 4.84 5.19
N LYS A 102 13.42 4.93 3.97
CA LYS A 102 14.65 4.26 3.54
C LYS A 102 15.93 4.81 4.21
N PHE A 103 15.85 5.96 4.90
CA PHE A 103 17.00 6.69 5.43
C PHE A 103 17.07 6.80 6.96
N SER A 104 16.12 6.22 7.71
CA SER A 104 16.08 6.30 9.17
C SER A 104 16.36 4.98 9.86
#